data_AF-A0A7S2Z7C6-F1
#
_entry.id   AF-A0A7S2Z7C6-F1
#
_cell.length_a   1.000
_cell.length_b   1.000
_cell.length_c   1.000
_cell.angle_alpha   90.00
_cell.angle_beta   90.00
_cell.angle_gamma   90.00
#
_symmetry.space_group_name_H-M   'P 1'
#
loop_
_entity.id
_entity.type
_entity.pdbx_description
1 polymer ?
#
loop_
_entity_poly.entity_id
_entity_poly.type
_entity_poly.pdbx_seq_one_letter_code
_entity_poly.pdbx_strand_id
1 'polypeptide(L)'
;EGFEQDEDLKYELKERSVQDDVCSRFALRNPFGKLASSDGLRSAFTNYVKGYIGALDYIFYTGENLKLEKFAPLPVEKDLCGVEDVGPQGEVLQQRYLPSQCFPSDHVS
;
A
#
# COMPACT_ATOMS: atom_id res chain seq x y z
N GLU A 1 -17.47 -31.86 20.00
CA GLU A 1 -16.46 -31.05 20.70
C GLU A 1 -15.88 -30.10 19.65
N GLY A 2 -16.36 -28.88 19.44
CA GLY A 2 -16.78 -27.85 20.38
C GLY A 2 -15.79 -26.68 20.25
N PHE A 3 -15.74 -26.04 19.07
CA PHE A 3 -15.02 -24.76 18.87
C PHE A 3 -16.07 -23.70 18.55
N GLU A 4 -16.47 -22.95 19.58
CA GLU A 4 -17.22 -21.71 19.39
C GLU A 4 -16.23 -20.64 18.89
N GLN A 5 -16.43 -20.19 17.66
CA GLN A 5 -15.82 -18.97 17.14
C GLN A 5 -16.53 -17.79 17.81
N ASP A 6 -15.84 -17.09 18.70
CA ASP A 6 -16.28 -15.78 19.20
C ASP A 6 -16.32 -14.78 18.03
N GLU A 7 -17.51 -14.59 17.46
CA GLU A 7 -17.81 -13.75 16.28
C GLU A 7 -17.97 -12.24 16.58
N ASP A 8 -17.62 -11.73 17.76
CA ASP A 8 -18.01 -10.36 18.14
C ASP A 8 -16.93 -9.51 18.85
N LEU A 9 -15.67 -9.55 18.39
CA LEU A 9 -14.71 -8.49 18.74
C LEU A 9 -14.98 -7.23 17.89
N LYS A 10 -16.08 -6.55 18.21
CA LYS A 10 -16.35 -5.17 17.80
C LYS A 10 -15.33 -4.27 18.48
N TYR A 11 -14.33 -3.81 17.75
CA TYR A 11 -13.45 -2.75 18.21
C TYR A 11 -14.27 -1.45 18.26
N GLU A 12 -14.79 -1.11 19.44
CA GLU A 12 -15.30 0.23 19.70
C GLU A 12 -14.10 1.19 19.66
N LEU A 13 -13.96 1.92 18.55
CA LEU A 13 -13.16 3.14 18.49
C LEU A 13 -13.80 4.15 19.45
N LYS A 14 -13.35 4.14 20.72
CA LYS A 14 -13.59 5.26 21.61
C LYS A 14 -13.04 6.50 20.92
N GLU A 15 -13.92 7.45 20.59
CA GLU A 15 -13.53 8.79 20.19
C GLU A 15 -12.65 9.36 21.30
N ARG A 16 -11.33 9.28 21.12
CA ARG A 16 -10.39 10.02 21.96
C ARG A 16 -10.66 11.49 21.70
N SER A 17 -11.00 12.22 22.75
CA SER A 17 -11.02 13.68 22.76
C SER A 17 -9.76 14.20 22.09
N VAL A 18 -9.94 14.99 21.02
CA VAL A 18 -8.87 15.70 20.31
C VAL A 18 -8.22 16.66 21.29
N GLN A 19 -7.20 16.19 21.99
CA GLN A 19 -6.33 17.05 22.78
C GLN A 19 -5.24 17.53 21.82
N ASP A 20 -5.42 18.76 21.35
CA ASP A 20 -4.43 19.55 20.61
C ASP A 20 -3.11 19.56 21.38
N ASP A 21 -2.13 18.77 20.95
CA ASP A 21 -0.73 18.95 21.40
C ASP A 21 0.30 18.48 20.35
N VAL A 22 -0.06 18.52 19.06
CA VAL A 22 0.92 18.40 17.98
C VAL A 22 1.31 19.81 17.54
N CYS A 23 2.50 20.25 17.93
CA CYS A 23 3.09 21.50 17.46
C CYS A 23 3.25 21.46 15.93
N SER A 24 2.30 22.09 15.23
CA SER A 24 2.08 21.93 13.78
C SER A 24 2.68 23.06 12.93
N ARG A 25 3.45 23.99 13.53
CA ARG A 25 3.88 25.22 12.85
C ARG A 25 5.39 25.26 12.62
N PHE A 26 5.85 24.50 11.65
CA PHE A 26 7.22 24.57 11.13
C PHE A 26 7.22 24.69 9.61
N ALA A 27 8.10 25.53 9.08
CA ALA A 27 8.34 25.63 7.64
C ALA A 27 9.52 24.72 7.28
N LEU A 28 9.25 23.60 6.63
CA LEU A 28 10.27 22.68 6.16
C LEU A 28 10.70 23.06 4.74
N ARG A 29 12.00 23.05 4.48
CA ARG A 29 12.58 23.21 3.14
C ARG A 29 13.42 21.98 2.81
N ASN A 30 13.23 21.43 1.62
CA ASN A 30 14.02 20.31 1.12
C ASN A 30 15.27 20.85 0.40
N PRO A 31 16.51 20.50 0.83
CA PRO A 31 17.73 20.92 0.16
C PRO A 31 18.00 20.17 -1.16
N PHE A 32 17.30 19.07 -1.44
CA PHE A 32 17.53 18.21 -2.61
C PHE A 32 16.82 18.70 -3.89
N GLY A 33 16.32 19.93 -3.90
CA GLY A 33 15.57 20.48 -5.03
C GLY A 33 14.25 19.75 -5.27
N LYS A 34 13.81 19.74 -6.53
CA LYS A 34 12.57 19.06 -6.93
C LYS A 34 12.83 17.57 -7.12
N LEU A 35 12.32 16.76 -6.19
CA LEU A 35 12.31 15.30 -6.31
C LEU A 35 11.05 14.85 -7.08
N ALA A 36 11.21 13.77 -7.86
CA ALA A 36 10.11 13.06 -8.51
C ALA A 36 10.12 11.58 -8.07
N SER A 37 8.95 10.97 -7.93
CA SER A 37 8.86 9.51 -7.75
C SER A 37 9.07 8.82 -9.10
N SER A 38 9.86 7.76 -9.16
CA SER A 38 10.14 6.99 -10.38
C SER A 38 8.89 6.44 -11.05
N ASP A 39 7.87 6.07 -10.28
CA ASP A 39 6.61 5.57 -10.79
C ASP A 39 5.62 6.71 -11.13
N GLY A 40 5.94 7.97 -10.80
CA GLY A 40 5.05 9.11 -10.96
C GLY A 40 3.89 9.15 -9.98
N LEU A 41 3.99 8.48 -8.82
CA LEU A 41 2.91 8.35 -7.81
C LEU A 41 1.67 7.66 -8.39
N ARG A 42 1.86 6.68 -9.28
CA ARG A 42 0.77 5.98 -9.97
C ARG A 42 0.42 4.64 -9.34
N SER A 43 1.31 4.10 -8.52
CA SER A 43 1.09 2.82 -7.86
C SER A 43 -0.07 2.94 -6.87
N ALA A 44 -1.10 2.12 -7.05
CA ALA A 44 -2.26 2.09 -6.15
C ALA A 44 -1.86 1.58 -4.76
N PHE A 45 -0.87 0.69 -4.71
CA PHE A 45 -0.31 0.14 -3.50
C PHE A 45 1.16 -0.23 -3.70
N THR A 46 1.89 -0.25 -2.59
CA THR A 46 3.18 -0.93 -2.48
C THR A 46 3.20 -1.88 -1.28
N ASN A 47 2.25 -1.75 -0.35
CA ASN A 47 1.92 -2.69 0.72
C ASN A 47 0.47 -3.20 0.56
N TYR A 48 0.25 -4.51 0.71
CA TYR A 48 -1.08 -5.12 0.50
C TYR A 48 -1.40 -6.22 1.52
N VAL A 49 -1.81 -5.83 2.73
CA VAL A 49 -2.15 -6.76 3.83
C VAL A 49 -3.61 -6.69 4.24
N LYS A 50 -4.09 -7.69 4.97
CA LYS A 50 -5.45 -7.66 5.52
C LYS A 50 -5.58 -6.52 6.54
N GLY A 51 -6.49 -5.59 6.25
CA GLY A 51 -6.75 -4.42 7.11
C GLY A 51 -5.96 -3.16 6.74
N TYR A 52 -4.97 -3.25 5.85
CA TYR A 52 -4.25 -2.08 5.35
C TYR A 52 -3.68 -2.30 3.94
N ILE A 53 -4.02 -1.40 3.03
CA ILE A 53 -3.51 -1.37 1.66
C ILE A 53 -3.13 0.08 1.36
N GLY A 54 -1.93 0.30 0.83
CA GLY A 54 -1.49 1.66 0.54
C GLY A 54 -0.16 1.72 -0.19
N ALA A 55 0.08 2.86 -0.84
CA ALA A 55 1.37 3.23 -1.42
C ALA A 55 2.26 3.86 -0.35
N LEU A 56 3.28 3.12 0.06
CA LEU A 56 4.21 3.49 1.14
C LEU A 56 5.65 3.63 0.66
N ASP A 57 6.01 2.96 -0.44
CA ASP A 57 7.37 2.87 -0.94
C ASP A 57 7.54 3.77 -2.15
N TYR A 58 8.61 4.57 -2.13
CA TYR A 58 8.90 5.54 -3.16
C TYR A 58 10.39 5.53 -3.48
N ILE A 59 10.70 5.55 -4.77
CA ILE A 59 12.06 5.82 -5.24
C ILE A 59 12.08 7.25 -5.77
N PHE A 60 12.52 8.16 -4.93
CA PHE A 60 12.68 9.57 -5.30
C PHE A 60 14.01 9.81 -5.99
N TYR A 61 13.99 10.58 -7.08
CA TYR A 61 15.19 11.00 -7.80
C TYR A 61 15.12 12.48 -8.17
N THR A 62 16.29 13.10 -8.35
CA THR A 62 16.39 14.46 -8.91
C THR A 62 16.38 14.39 -10.43
N GLY A 63 15.46 15.13 -11.06
CA GLY A 63 15.39 15.23 -12.52
C GLY A 63 16.52 16.05 -13.14
N GLU A 64 17.33 16.74 -12.33
CA GLU A 64 18.47 17.55 -12.83
C GLU A 64 19.66 16.68 -13.23
N ASN A 65 19.91 15.59 -12.49
CA ASN A 65 21.09 14.73 -12.68
C ASN A 65 20.76 13.29 -13.07
N LEU A 66 19.51 12.86 -12.89
CA LEU A 66 19.06 11.50 -13.21
C LEU A 66 17.89 11.54 -14.18
N LYS A 67 17.92 10.62 -15.15
CA LYS A 67 16.83 10.39 -16.09
C LYS A 67 16.32 8.97 -15.91
N LEU A 68 15.01 8.84 -15.68
CA LEU A 68 14.35 7.54 -15.68
C LEU A 68 14.31 7.00 -17.11
N GLU A 69 15.03 5.90 -17.38
CA GLU A 69 15.01 5.26 -18.69
C GLU A 69 13.79 4.38 -18.89
N LYS A 70 13.50 3.53 -17.90
CA LYS A 70 12.38 2.59 -17.90
C LYS A 70 11.88 2.37 -16.47
N PHE A 71 10.62 1.96 -16.39
CA PHE A 71 9.95 1.54 -15.16
C PHE A 71 9.42 0.13 -15.35
N ALA A 72 9.72 -0.77 -14.41
CA ALA A 72 9.08 -2.07 -14.34
C ALA A 72 7.70 -1.88 -13.68
N PRO A 73 6.59 -2.23 -14.35
CA PRO A 73 5.26 -2.06 -13.77
C PRO A 73 5.11 -2.93 -12.53
N LEU A 74 4.63 -2.33 -11.44
CA LEU A 74 4.26 -3.07 -10.23
C LEU A 74 3.02 -3.94 -10.49
N PRO A 75 2.87 -5.07 -9.75
CA PRO A 75 1.66 -5.88 -9.79
C PRO A 75 0.41 -5.05 -9.51
N VAL A 76 -0.68 -5.38 -10.19
CA VAL A 76 -2.03 -4.88 -9.86
C VAL A 76 -2.78 -5.93 -9.02
N GLU A 77 -3.94 -5.57 -8.46
CA GLU A 77 -4.67 -6.43 -7.51
C GLU A 77 -4.95 -7.85 -8.05
N LYS A 78 -5.32 -7.95 -9.33
CA LYS A 78 -5.55 -9.25 -9.99
C LYS A 78 -4.30 -10.13 -10.08
N ASP A 79 -3.10 -9.53 -10.11
CA ASP A 79 -1.84 -10.27 -10.19
C ASP A 79 -1.48 -10.92 -8.85
N LEU A 80 -2.10 -10.46 -7.75
CA LEU A 80 -1.94 -11.02 -6.41
C LEU A 80 -2.88 -12.21 -6.15
N CYS A 81 -3.82 -12.46 -7.05
CA CYS A 81 -4.91 -13.41 -6.90
C CYS A 81 -4.65 -14.71 -7.67
N GLY A 82 -5.27 -15.82 -7.24
CA GLY A 82 -5.31 -17.04 -8.03
C GLY A 82 -6.19 -16.87 -9.27
N VAL A 83 -6.05 -17.77 -10.27
CA VAL A 83 -6.86 -17.71 -11.50
C VAL A 83 -8.35 -17.90 -11.19
N GLU A 84 -8.66 -18.71 -10.18
CA GLU A 84 -10.00 -18.96 -9.67
C GLU A 84 -10.62 -17.77 -8.94
N ASP A 85 -9.80 -16.82 -8.49
CA ASP A 85 -10.23 -15.64 -7.72
C ASP A 85 -10.53 -14.44 -8.63
N VAL A 86 -10.36 -14.58 -9.96
CA VAL A 86 -10.54 -13.51 -10.95
C VAL A 86 -11.58 -13.94 -11.97
N GLY A 87 -12.58 -13.10 -12.20
CA GLY A 87 -13.65 -13.37 -13.15
C GLY A 87 -13.22 -13.21 -14.62
N PRO A 88 -14.07 -13.63 -15.57
CA PRO A 88 -13.73 -13.62 -16.99
C PRO A 88 -13.53 -12.21 -17.57
N GLN A 89 -13.97 -11.16 -16.88
CA GLN A 89 -13.78 -9.76 -17.27
C GLN A 89 -12.60 -9.09 -16.53
N GLY A 90 -11.86 -9.85 -15.70
CA GLY A 90 -10.68 -9.38 -14.98
C GLY A 90 -10.98 -8.74 -13.62
N GLU A 91 -12.22 -8.87 -13.13
CA GLU A 91 -12.64 -8.45 -11.80
C GLU A 91 -12.15 -9.40 -10.71
N VAL A 92 -11.72 -8.87 -9.57
CA VAL A 92 -11.33 -9.68 -8.41
C VAL A 92 -12.59 -10.16 -7.68
N LEU A 93 -12.85 -11.47 -7.74
CA LEU A 93 -13.97 -12.13 -7.06
C LEU A 93 -13.65 -12.40 -5.60
N GLN A 94 -12.39 -12.76 -5.33
CA GLN A 94 -11.89 -13.00 -3.97
C GLN A 94 -10.57 -12.28 -3.76
N GLN A 95 -10.57 -11.32 -2.86
CA GLN A 95 -9.35 -10.59 -2.51
C GLN A 95 -8.36 -11.49 -1.77
N ARG A 96 -7.11 -11.47 -2.21
CA ARG A 96 -5.95 -12.09 -1.53
C ARG A 96 -5.10 -11.02 -0.88
N TYR A 97 -4.22 -11.42 0.04
CA TYR A 97 -3.29 -10.52 0.71
C TYR A 97 -1.88 -11.08 0.65
N LEU A 98 -0.92 -10.20 0.86
CA LEU A 98 0.49 -10.52 0.96
C LEU A 98 0.91 -10.72 2.42
N PRO A 99 2.00 -11.47 2.69
CA PRO A 99 2.76 -12.28 1.73
C PRO A 99 1.97 -13.52 1.25
N SER A 100 2.45 -14.16 0.17
CA SER A 100 1.90 -15.40 -0.39
C SER A 100 3.02 -16.33 -0.88
N GLN A 101 2.66 -17.51 -1.40
CA GLN A 101 3.65 -18.45 -1.96
C GLN A 101 4.45 -17.86 -3.13
N CYS A 102 3.84 -16.96 -3.91
CA CYS A 102 4.48 -16.30 -5.06
C CYS A 102 5.10 -14.95 -4.69
N PHE A 103 4.69 -14.35 -3.56
CA PHE A 103 5.12 -13.03 -3.13
C PHE A 103 5.67 -13.12 -1.69
N PRO A 104 6.99 -13.14 -1.50
CA PRO A 104 7.61 -13.44 -0.22
C PRO A 104 7.57 -12.30 0.80
N SER A 105 6.96 -11.16 0.45
CA SER A 105 6.89 -9.94 1.24
C SER A 105 5.47 -9.39 1.22
N ASP A 106 5.09 -8.64 2.25
CA ASP A 106 3.86 -7.84 2.29
C ASP A 106 3.93 -6.58 1.42
N HIS A 107 5.15 -6.21 0.99
CA HIS A 107 5.42 -5.15 0.03
C HIS A 107 5.76 -5.67 -1.37
N VAL A 108 5.42 -4.93 -2.41
CA VAL A 108 5.77 -5.20 -3.82
C VAL A 108 6.94 -4.35 -4.30
N SER A 109 7.77 -4.93 -5.18
CA SER A 109 9.00 -4.34 -5.73
C SER A 109 9.07 -4.44 -7.24
#